data_AF-A0A7V7WS54-F1
#
_entry.id   AF-A0A7V7WS54-F1
#
_cell.length_a   1.000
_cell.length_b   1.000
_cell.length_c   1.000
_cell.angle_alpha   90.00
_cell.angle_beta   90.00
_cell.angle_gamma   90.00
#
_symmetry.space_group_name_H-M   'P 1'
#
loop_
_entity.id
_entity.type
_entity.pdbx_description
1 polymer ?
#
loop_
_entity_poly.entity_id
_entity_poly.type
_entity_poly.pdbx_seq_one_letter_code
_entity_poly.pdbx_strand_id
1 'polypeptide(L)'
;MSVPRFLLLFAFALLAAGAGAAERRVALVVGNAAYASAPLKNPVNDARAIAQSLQSLGFEVHAHTNLGQKDFNRAITAFGERLTPETVALFYFAGHGVQVRGKNYLVPVDARIANEGAVRSESVDVDALLDQFQTSGSGLNIVILDACRNNPFERSFRGASGGLAQMDAPKGTMIAYATAPGRVALDGEGDHGLYTSALLQAITTPGLKVEDVFKRVRVNVARGTGDQQMPWESSSLTGDFYFASPKPAGEASTTAPTVMAGLASPAATARLTPNAAPTGKALRGIVGIDSEAFFREPRVAERLRTLGVELSLEVLPSRKVPAKVDAKQHDFVFVTGAALAAGIAQSTAARRSFTPFFSPLVLASWQRVAELLEPAGAVKREADGVWYADMRLLARWMNEDKHWKSLPGSERFPSSQPISVVTADPRSSSTAAAYLALHAFLANGDDVPDEAEEVARTIPKLRPLFARQGMREATTVDVFNDYLELGVGARPLVLADEAEYVGRLLRNEFAPTGRVLLYPRPGIFAKRVWLAFSEGAERAGRLLREDPELQRLAGEFGFRAARDAEAPKRWRAKGVTVPEEFLDVVNPPPADKLDQLIEGALGRPAGAADARH
;
A
#
# COMPACT_ATOMS: atom_id res chain seq x y z
N MET A 1 -44.10 59.39 -28.74
CA MET A 1 -42.84 59.33 -27.95
C MET A 1 -42.52 57.86 -27.76
N SER A 2 -41.48 57.40 -28.45
CA SER A 2 -41.14 55.99 -28.65
C SER A 2 -40.04 55.59 -27.69
N VAL A 3 -40.31 54.64 -26.79
CA VAL A 3 -39.28 54.04 -25.92
C VAL A 3 -38.64 52.87 -26.66
N PRO A 4 -37.29 52.77 -26.75
CA PRO A 4 -36.63 51.84 -27.64
C PRO A 4 -36.61 50.41 -27.06
N ARG A 5 -36.90 49.47 -27.96
CA ARG A 5 -36.94 48.01 -27.80
C ARG A 5 -35.55 47.34 -27.66
N PHE A 6 -34.59 48.00 -27.01
CA PHE A 6 -33.17 47.59 -27.04
C PHE A 6 -32.63 46.94 -25.75
N LEU A 7 -33.46 46.75 -24.73
CA LEU A 7 -33.02 46.25 -23.41
C LEU A 7 -33.39 44.79 -23.10
N LEU A 8 -34.03 44.07 -24.04
CA LEU A 8 -34.48 42.68 -23.84
C LEU A 8 -33.70 41.63 -24.65
N LEU A 9 -32.68 42.03 -25.41
CA LEU A 9 -31.83 41.10 -26.18
C LEU A 9 -30.41 40.91 -25.62
N PHE A 10 -30.03 41.61 -24.55
CA PHE A 10 -28.71 41.45 -23.93
C PHE A 10 -28.68 40.50 -22.72
N ALA A 11 -29.85 40.07 -22.22
CA ALA A 11 -29.97 39.14 -21.09
C ALA A 11 -30.10 37.67 -21.51
N PHE A 12 -30.17 37.37 -22.82
CA PHE A 12 -30.32 35.99 -23.33
C PHE A 12 -29.08 35.44 -24.05
N ALA A 13 -28.00 36.22 -24.15
CA ALA A 13 -26.76 35.85 -24.83
C ALA A 13 -25.56 35.61 -23.87
N LEU A 14 -25.78 35.59 -22.56
CA LEU A 14 -24.75 35.36 -21.53
C LEU A 14 -24.96 34.08 -20.71
N LEU A 15 -25.77 33.14 -21.21
CA LEU A 15 -26.02 31.82 -20.61
C LEU A 15 -25.57 30.65 -21.49
N ALA A 16 -24.76 30.91 -22.53
CA ALA A 16 -24.25 29.89 -23.45
C ALA A 16 -22.71 29.86 -23.55
N ALA A 17 -21.98 30.33 -22.53
CA ALA A 17 -20.53 30.23 -22.44
C ALA A 17 -20.15 29.51 -21.14
N GLY A 18 -20.40 28.20 -21.13
CA GLY A 18 -20.09 27.32 -20.00
C GLY A 18 -20.27 25.85 -20.33
N ALA A 19 -20.21 25.47 -21.61
CA ALA A 19 -19.84 24.11 -21.95
C ALA A 19 -18.33 24.05 -21.73
N GLY A 20 -17.89 23.51 -20.60
CA GLY A 20 -16.47 23.31 -20.32
C GLY A 20 -15.83 22.64 -21.52
N ALA A 21 -14.74 23.21 -22.04
CA ALA A 21 -13.99 22.61 -23.14
C ALA A 21 -13.68 21.16 -22.73
N ALA A 22 -14.17 20.21 -23.53
CA ALA A 22 -13.89 18.80 -23.29
C ALA A 22 -12.37 18.61 -23.20
N GLU A 23 -11.91 18.00 -22.11
CA GLU A 23 -10.51 17.66 -21.89
C GLU A 23 -9.94 16.96 -23.13
N ARG A 24 -8.93 17.56 -23.77
CA ARG A 24 -8.31 16.99 -24.97
C ARG A 24 -7.39 15.84 -24.56
N ARG A 25 -7.60 14.65 -25.11
CA ARG A 25 -6.86 13.44 -24.78
C ARG A 25 -6.14 12.92 -26.03
N VAL A 26 -4.82 12.80 -25.99
CA VAL A 26 -4.01 12.31 -27.13
C VAL A 26 -3.13 11.17 -26.67
N ALA A 27 -3.08 10.07 -27.43
CA ALA A 27 -2.24 8.92 -27.12
C ALA A 27 -1.34 8.51 -28.29
N LEU A 28 -0.09 8.16 -27.99
CA LEU A 28 0.81 7.42 -28.87
C LEU A 28 0.98 6.00 -28.32
N VAL A 29 0.64 5.00 -29.14
CA VAL A 29 0.65 3.58 -28.75
C VAL A 29 1.55 2.82 -29.70
N VAL A 30 2.60 2.17 -29.19
CA VAL A 30 3.59 1.47 -30.01
C VAL A 30 3.77 0.02 -29.54
N GLY A 31 3.63 -0.94 -30.46
CA GLY A 31 3.85 -2.36 -30.21
C GLY A 31 4.90 -2.95 -31.13
N ASN A 32 6.08 -3.29 -30.60
CA ASN A 32 7.17 -3.88 -31.37
C ASN A 32 7.37 -5.35 -30.99
N ALA A 33 7.18 -6.24 -31.97
CA ALA A 33 7.25 -7.69 -31.79
C ALA A 33 8.19 -8.38 -32.79
N ALA A 34 8.30 -7.87 -34.02
CA ALA A 34 8.97 -8.53 -35.14
C ALA A 34 10.51 -8.30 -35.18
N TYR A 35 11.19 -8.52 -34.04
CA TYR A 35 12.65 -8.42 -33.99
C TYR A 35 13.33 -9.61 -34.68
N ALA A 36 14.42 -9.34 -35.41
CA ALA A 36 15.12 -10.38 -36.15
C ALA A 36 15.69 -11.52 -35.28
N SER A 37 16.21 -11.19 -34.08
CA SER A 37 16.92 -12.16 -33.21
C SER A 37 16.16 -12.59 -31.96
N ALA A 38 15.08 -11.88 -31.59
CA ALA A 38 14.32 -12.13 -30.36
C ALA A 38 12.86 -11.67 -30.52
N PRO A 39 12.07 -12.32 -31.41
CA PRO A 39 10.68 -11.94 -31.61
C PRO A 39 9.85 -12.12 -30.32
N LEU A 40 8.87 -11.25 -30.11
CA LEU A 40 7.90 -11.32 -29.02
C LEU A 40 6.52 -11.70 -29.56
N LYS A 41 5.68 -12.34 -28.75
CA LYS A 41 4.39 -12.86 -29.21
C LYS A 41 3.30 -11.78 -29.16
N ASN A 42 3.20 -11.06 -28.05
CA ASN A 42 2.02 -10.27 -27.71
C ASN A 42 2.07 -8.75 -27.99
N PRO A 43 3.22 -8.05 -28.12
CA PRO A 43 3.23 -6.58 -28.18
C PRO A 43 2.35 -5.94 -29.26
N VAL A 44 2.21 -6.57 -30.43
CA VAL A 44 1.35 -6.08 -31.51
C VAL A 44 -0.13 -6.21 -31.16
N ASN A 45 -0.53 -7.30 -30.52
CA ASN A 45 -1.91 -7.50 -30.06
C ASN A 45 -2.23 -6.55 -28.91
N ASP A 46 -1.28 -6.38 -27.99
CA ASP A 46 -1.40 -5.49 -26.84
C ASP A 46 -1.59 -4.03 -27.25
N ALA A 47 -0.74 -3.54 -28.16
CA ALA A 47 -0.87 -2.18 -28.70
C ALA A 47 -2.23 -1.96 -29.40
N ARG A 48 -2.73 -2.93 -30.17
CA ARG A 48 -4.03 -2.82 -30.83
C ARG A 48 -5.18 -2.75 -29.83
N ALA A 49 -5.17 -3.61 -28.80
CA ALA A 49 -6.22 -3.63 -27.79
C ALA A 49 -6.23 -2.35 -26.94
N ILE A 50 -5.05 -1.86 -26.54
CA ILE A 50 -4.91 -0.60 -25.81
C ILE A 50 -5.38 0.56 -26.66
N ALA A 51 -4.99 0.61 -27.94
CA ALA A 51 -5.43 1.66 -28.84
C ALA A 51 -6.96 1.71 -28.98
N GLN A 52 -7.60 0.56 -29.19
CA GLN A 52 -9.06 0.47 -29.28
C GLN A 52 -9.75 0.90 -27.98
N SER A 53 -9.22 0.47 -26.82
CA SER A 53 -9.77 0.85 -25.53
C SER A 53 -9.64 2.35 -25.28
N LEU A 54 -8.48 2.95 -25.54
CA LEU A 54 -8.27 4.39 -25.38
C LEU A 54 -9.15 5.22 -26.32
N GLN A 55 -9.35 4.77 -27.57
CA GLN A 55 -10.31 5.40 -28.49
C GLN A 55 -11.72 5.41 -27.91
N SER A 56 -12.18 4.29 -27.33
CA SER A 56 -13.49 4.20 -26.68
C SER A 56 -13.62 5.11 -25.44
N LEU A 57 -12.49 5.51 -24.86
CA LEU A 57 -12.37 6.40 -23.69
C LEU A 57 -12.12 7.87 -24.09
N GLY A 58 -12.25 8.19 -25.37
CA GLY A 58 -12.19 9.56 -25.90
C GLY A 58 -10.78 10.06 -26.22
N PHE A 59 -9.78 9.19 -26.31
CA PHE A 59 -8.45 9.59 -26.79
C PHE A 59 -8.40 9.67 -28.32
N GLU A 60 -7.72 10.69 -28.84
CA GLU A 60 -7.14 10.70 -30.18
C GLU A 60 -5.91 9.78 -30.17
N VAL A 61 -6.02 8.58 -30.74
CA VAL A 61 -4.96 7.56 -30.67
C VAL A 61 -4.19 7.44 -31.97
N HIS A 62 -2.86 7.57 -31.88
CA HIS A 62 -1.89 7.27 -32.93
C HIS A 62 -1.20 5.95 -32.60
N ALA A 63 -1.62 4.87 -33.25
CA ALA A 63 -1.11 3.53 -33.00
C ALA A 63 -0.16 3.07 -34.10
N HIS A 64 0.99 2.51 -33.70
CA HIS A 64 2.00 1.98 -34.59
C HIS A 64 2.47 0.59 -34.14
N THR A 65 2.89 -0.23 -35.10
CA THR A 65 3.43 -1.57 -34.81
C THR A 65 4.71 -1.81 -35.58
N ASN A 66 5.68 -2.46 -34.93
CA ASN A 66 6.97 -2.84 -35.52
C ASN A 66 7.71 -1.65 -36.18
N LEU A 67 7.86 -0.56 -35.43
CA LEU A 67 8.57 0.62 -35.90
C LEU A 67 10.08 0.38 -35.92
N GLY A 68 10.71 0.80 -37.02
CA GLY A 68 12.16 1.02 -37.07
C GLY A 68 12.54 2.33 -36.39
N GLN A 69 13.81 2.51 -36.04
CA GLN A 69 14.27 3.60 -35.18
C GLN A 69 13.89 4.99 -35.71
N LYS A 70 14.13 5.22 -37.01
CA LYS A 70 13.86 6.51 -37.65
C LYS A 70 12.38 6.86 -37.61
N ASP A 71 11.51 5.86 -37.78
CA ASP A 71 10.06 6.04 -37.82
C ASP A 71 9.51 6.20 -36.41
N PHE A 72 10.10 5.51 -35.44
CA PHE A 72 9.77 5.65 -34.02
C PHE A 72 10.08 7.06 -33.51
N ASN A 73 11.28 7.59 -33.79
CA ASN A 73 11.61 8.97 -33.42
C ASN A 73 10.65 9.99 -34.08
N ARG A 74 10.29 9.80 -35.35
CA ARG A 74 9.29 10.67 -36.02
C ARG A 74 7.91 10.59 -35.38
N ALA A 75 7.49 9.40 -34.94
CA ALA A 75 6.22 9.22 -34.25
C ALA A 75 6.20 9.97 -32.90
N ILE A 76 7.32 9.94 -32.15
CA ILE A 76 7.45 10.70 -30.89
C ILE A 76 7.42 12.20 -31.15
N THR A 77 8.15 12.69 -32.16
CA THR A 77 8.11 14.12 -32.55
C THR A 77 6.70 14.55 -32.95
N ALA A 78 6.05 13.80 -33.85
CA ALA A 78 4.69 14.11 -34.29
C ALA A 78 3.64 14.01 -33.17
N PHE A 79 3.89 13.17 -32.15
CA PHE A 79 3.08 13.12 -30.94
C PHE A 79 3.28 14.39 -30.10
N GLY A 80 4.53 14.80 -29.86
CA GLY A 80 4.87 16.04 -29.15
C GLY A 80 4.26 17.29 -29.79
N GLU A 81 4.28 17.38 -31.12
CA GLU A 81 3.68 18.49 -31.89
C GLU A 81 2.16 18.62 -31.71
N ARG A 82 1.47 17.57 -31.23
CA ARG A 82 0.03 17.58 -30.98
C ARG A 82 -0.33 18.03 -29.56
N LEU A 83 0.64 18.02 -28.65
CA LEU A 83 0.44 18.31 -27.23
C LEU A 83 0.37 19.82 -26.99
N THR A 84 -0.58 20.21 -26.14
CA THR A 84 -0.72 21.57 -25.60
C THR A 84 -0.86 21.50 -24.08
N PRO A 85 -0.79 22.62 -23.35
CA PRO A 85 -0.92 22.62 -21.88
C PRO A 85 -2.20 21.95 -21.35
N GLU A 86 -3.29 21.99 -22.13
CA GLU A 86 -4.60 21.44 -21.80
C GLU A 86 -4.77 19.97 -22.23
N THR A 87 -3.73 19.36 -22.80
CA THR A 87 -3.76 17.99 -23.29
C THR A 87 -3.39 16.99 -22.20
N VAL A 88 -4.22 15.96 -22.03
CA VAL A 88 -3.82 14.72 -21.40
C VAL A 88 -3.06 13.89 -22.41
N ALA A 89 -1.76 13.73 -22.19
CA ALA A 89 -0.89 12.94 -23.06
C ALA A 89 -0.72 11.53 -22.50
N LEU A 90 -0.89 10.51 -23.33
CA LEU A 90 -0.59 9.12 -22.98
C LEU A 90 0.40 8.51 -23.97
N PHE A 91 1.49 7.95 -23.46
CA PHE A 91 2.38 7.10 -24.24
C PHE A 91 2.29 5.67 -23.72
N TYR A 92 2.08 4.71 -24.62
CA TYR A 92 2.12 3.29 -24.31
C TYR A 92 3.13 2.61 -25.23
N PHE A 93 4.01 1.80 -24.66
CA PHE A 93 4.93 0.96 -25.41
C PHE A 93 4.91 -0.49 -24.91
N ALA A 94 4.82 -1.43 -25.84
CA ALA A 94 5.07 -2.85 -25.62
C ALA A 94 6.21 -3.35 -26.53
N GLY A 95 7.19 -4.06 -25.98
CA GLY A 95 8.35 -4.54 -26.74
C GLY A 95 9.60 -4.81 -25.90
N HIS A 96 10.78 -4.84 -26.52
CA HIS A 96 12.05 -4.92 -25.80
C HIS A 96 12.45 -3.54 -25.29
N GLY A 97 12.90 -3.50 -24.03
CA GLY A 97 13.45 -2.31 -23.40
C GLY A 97 14.75 -2.64 -22.68
N VAL A 98 15.73 -1.75 -22.76
CA VAL A 98 17.06 -1.95 -22.16
C VAL A 98 17.50 -0.73 -21.38
N GLN A 99 18.25 -0.97 -20.31
CA GLN A 99 18.89 0.08 -19.53
C GLN A 99 20.40 0.09 -19.79
N VAL A 100 20.95 1.29 -19.99
CA VAL A 100 22.39 1.53 -20.01
C VAL A 100 22.71 2.74 -19.16
N ARG A 101 23.56 2.56 -18.14
CA ARG A 101 24.04 3.63 -17.23
C ARG A 101 22.91 4.48 -16.63
N GLY A 102 21.83 3.81 -16.19
CA GLY A 102 20.68 4.49 -15.57
C GLY A 102 19.68 5.12 -16.55
N LYS A 103 19.92 5.10 -17.87
CA LYS A 103 18.97 5.56 -18.90
C LYS A 103 18.21 4.40 -19.52
N ASN A 104 16.96 4.64 -19.85
CA ASN A 104 16.06 3.68 -20.48
C ASN A 104 15.96 3.89 -21.99
N TYR A 105 16.05 2.79 -22.73
CA TYR A 105 15.92 2.78 -24.17
C TYR A 105 14.86 1.77 -24.62
N LEU A 106 14.00 2.18 -25.54
CA LEU A 106 13.03 1.31 -26.21
C LEU A 106 13.67 0.81 -27.51
N VAL A 107 13.59 -0.50 -27.76
CA VAL A 107 14.30 -1.14 -28.88
C VAL A 107 13.39 -1.17 -30.13
N PRO A 108 13.80 -0.55 -31.26
CA PRO A 108 13.15 -0.70 -32.56
C PRO A 108 13.34 -2.10 -33.16
N VAL A 109 12.47 -2.50 -34.09
CA VAL A 109 12.57 -3.84 -34.72
C VAL A 109 13.78 -4.00 -35.65
N ASP A 110 14.35 -2.89 -36.13
CA ASP A 110 15.52 -2.86 -37.02
C ASP A 110 16.85 -2.62 -36.27
N ALA A 111 16.81 -2.50 -34.94
CA ALA A 111 17.97 -2.19 -34.12
C ALA A 111 19.06 -3.27 -34.18
N ARG A 112 20.31 -2.85 -34.37
CA ARG A 112 21.47 -3.75 -34.43
C ARG A 112 22.38 -3.59 -33.21
N ILE A 113 21.97 -4.21 -32.10
CA ILE A 113 22.67 -4.05 -30.82
C ILE A 113 23.80 -5.09 -30.68
N ALA A 114 25.03 -4.66 -30.98
CA ALA A 114 26.24 -5.49 -30.81
C ALA A 114 26.99 -5.21 -29.50
N ASN A 115 26.87 -3.99 -28.95
CA ASN A 115 27.57 -3.52 -27.75
C ASN A 115 26.82 -2.32 -27.10
N GLU A 116 27.33 -1.81 -25.98
CA GLU A 116 26.70 -0.73 -25.20
C GLU A 116 26.61 0.60 -25.94
N GLY A 117 27.60 0.91 -26.79
CA GLY A 117 27.53 2.07 -27.67
C GLY A 117 26.36 1.97 -28.66
N ALA A 118 26.16 0.78 -29.24
CA ALA A 118 25.07 0.53 -30.18
C ALA A 118 23.68 0.67 -29.56
N VAL A 119 23.51 0.39 -28.25
CA VAL A 119 22.22 0.63 -27.57
C VAL A 119 21.80 2.08 -27.72
N ARG A 120 22.71 3.02 -27.47
CA ARG A 120 22.41 4.45 -27.54
C ARG A 120 22.13 4.92 -28.98
N SER A 121 22.86 4.41 -29.97
CA SER A 121 22.73 4.87 -31.36
C SER A 121 21.63 4.17 -32.14
N GLU A 122 21.21 2.96 -31.75
CA GLU A 122 20.23 2.13 -32.49
C GLU A 122 18.87 2.03 -31.80
N SER A 123 18.73 2.55 -30.58
CA SER A 123 17.47 2.54 -29.80
C SER A 123 16.86 3.94 -29.67
N VAL A 124 15.71 4.03 -29.00
CA VAL A 124 15.01 5.29 -28.71
C VAL A 124 15.13 5.61 -27.23
N ASP A 125 15.72 6.77 -26.88
CA ASP A 125 15.84 7.23 -25.50
C ASP A 125 14.46 7.66 -24.95
N VAL A 126 14.06 7.11 -23.81
CA VAL A 126 12.78 7.47 -23.17
C VAL A 126 12.81 8.91 -22.66
N ASP A 127 13.98 9.46 -22.33
CA ASP A 127 14.11 10.86 -21.92
C ASP A 127 13.68 11.82 -23.04
N ALA A 128 13.93 11.46 -24.31
CA ALA A 128 13.52 12.27 -25.46
C ALA A 128 12.00 12.38 -25.60
N LEU A 129 11.25 11.38 -25.13
CA LEU A 129 9.79 11.43 -25.00
C LEU A 129 9.38 12.33 -23.83
N LEU A 130 10.03 12.18 -22.67
CA LEU A 130 9.73 13.01 -21.49
C LEU A 130 9.97 14.51 -21.76
N ASP A 131 10.99 14.83 -22.56
CA ASP A 131 11.29 16.19 -23.02
C ASP A 131 10.15 16.78 -23.87
N GLN A 132 9.40 15.97 -24.63
CA GLN A 132 8.23 16.45 -25.38
C GLN A 132 7.12 16.93 -24.44
N PHE A 133 6.90 16.25 -23.31
CA PHE A 133 5.92 16.66 -22.31
C PHE A 133 6.31 17.98 -21.66
N GLN A 134 7.58 18.12 -21.29
CA GLN A 134 8.09 19.36 -20.69
C GLN A 134 7.99 20.54 -21.67
N THR A 135 8.33 20.32 -22.94
CA THR A 135 8.33 21.37 -23.97
C THR A 135 6.91 21.83 -24.32
N SER A 136 5.95 20.90 -24.40
CA SER A 136 4.55 21.21 -24.70
C SER A 136 3.77 21.79 -23.52
N GLY A 137 4.29 21.64 -22.29
CA GLY A 137 3.68 22.15 -21.07
C GLY A 137 2.40 21.41 -20.66
N SER A 138 2.17 20.21 -21.21
CA SER A 138 0.98 19.39 -20.93
C SER A 138 0.83 19.12 -19.43
N GLY A 139 -0.34 19.46 -18.88
CA GLY A 139 -0.60 19.42 -17.44
C GLY A 139 -0.70 18.01 -16.85
N LEU A 140 -0.96 16.99 -17.68
CA LEU A 140 -1.05 15.59 -17.26
C LEU A 140 -0.52 14.63 -18.32
N ASN A 141 0.47 13.84 -17.95
CA ASN A 141 1.19 12.92 -18.83
C ASN A 141 1.22 11.52 -18.21
N ILE A 142 0.91 10.49 -19.00
CA ILE A 142 0.91 9.10 -18.57
C ILE A 142 1.84 8.32 -19.50
N VAL A 143 2.88 7.70 -18.97
CA VAL A 143 3.83 6.86 -19.71
C VAL A 143 3.69 5.43 -19.20
N ILE A 144 3.39 4.49 -20.09
CA ILE A 144 3.18 3.09 -19.77
C ILE A 144 4.19 2.25 -20.55
N LEU A 145 5.08 1.56 -19.83
CA LEU A 145 6.14 0.75 -20.39
C LEU A 145 5.89 -0.73 -20.08
N ASP A 146 5.26 -1.44 -21.02
CA ASP A 146 5.08 -2.90 -21.02
C ASP A 146 6.24 -3.58 -21.76
N ALA A 147 7.46 -3.30 -21.30
CA ALA A 147 8.68 -3.75 -21.95
C ALA A 147 9.32 -4.95 -21.23
N CYS A 148 9.71 -5.98 -21.99
CA CYS A 148 10.54 -7.06 -21.50
C CYS A 148 11.96 -6.52 -21.21
N ARG A 149 12.41 -6.75 -19.97
CA ARG A 149 13.68 -6.26 -19.39
C ARG A 149 14.82 -7.29 -19.45
N ASN A 150 14.70 -8.30 -20.31
CA ASN A 150 15.86 -9.11 -20.71
C ASN A 150 16.54 -8.36 -21.84
N ASN A 151 17.84 -8.13 -21.76
CA ASN A 151 18.58 -7.68 -22.91
C ASN A 151 18.89 -8.94 -23.75
N PRO A 152 18.18 -9.22 -24.87
CA PRO A 152 18.45 -10.42 -25.67
C PRO A 152 19.86 -10.41 -26.27
N PHE A 153 20.55 -9.29 -26.19
CA PHE A 153 21.92 -9.09 -26.63
C PHE A 153 22.95 -9.30 -25.49
N GLU A 154 22.54 -9.66 -24.26
CA GLU A 154 23.35 -9.86 -23.05
C GLU A 154 24.60 -10.72 -23.23
N ARG A 155 24.59 -11.67 -24.19
CA ARG A 155 25.78 -12.48 -24.50
C ARG A 155 27.02 -11.65 -24.87
N SER A 156 26.82 -10.40 -25.29
CA SER A 156 27.89 -9.44 -25.63
C SER A 156 28.24 -8.46 -24.49
N PHE A 157 27.52 -8.48 -23.36
CA PHE A 157 27.60 -7.47 -22.29
C PHE A 157 27.92 -8.12 -20.95
N ARG A 158 29.17 -8.02 -20.48
CA ARG A 158 29.49 -8.36 -19.08
C ARG A 158 29.03 -7.21 -18.19
N GLY A 159 27.88 -7.36 -17.51
CA GLY A 159 27.45 -6.46 -16.44
C GLY A 159 26.25 -5.53 -16.71
N ALA A 160 25.42 -5.81 -17.72
CA ALA A 160 24.14 -5.11 -17.84
C ALA A 160 23.15 -5.61 -16.76
N SER A 161 22.60 -4.69 -15.97
CA SER A 161 21.52 -4.97 -15.02
C SER A 161 20.26 -5.36 -15.78
N GLY A 162 19.64 -6.51 -15.45
CA GLY A 162 18.38 -6.94 -16.07
C GLY A 162 17.32 -5.88 -15.83
N GLY A 163 16.93 -5.11 -16.85
CA GLY A 163 16.13 -3.95 -16.51
C GLY A 163 15.88 -2.76 -17.43
N LEU A 164 14.82 -2.00 -17.11
CA LEU A 164 14.68 -0.53 -17.17
C LEU A 164 15.01 0.15 -15.81
N ALA A 165 15.85 1.17 -15.77
CA ALA A 165 16.00 1.99 -14.57
C ALA A 165 14.66 2.61 -14.12
N GLN A 166 14.51 2.84 -12.81
CA GLN A 166 13.49 3.76 -12.33
C GLN A 166 13.85 5.18 -12.79
N MET A 167 12.88 5.93 -13.31
CA MET A 167 13.03 7.33 -13.71
C MET A 167 12.23 8.23 -12.78
N ASP A 168 12.76 9.44 -12.55
CA ASP A 168 12.01 10.51 -11.89
C ASP A 168 10.92 11.02 -12.84
N ALA A 169 9.68 11.06 -12.36
CA ALA A 169 8.56 11.53 -13.16
C ALA A 169 8.53 13.07 -13.19
N PRO A 170 8.71 13.72 -14.35
CA PRO A 170 8.62 15.18 -14.47
C PRO A 170 7.26 15.69 -13.99
N LYS A 171 7.18 16.91 -13.46
CA LYS A 171 5.93 17.48 -12.92
C LYS A 171 4.73 17.20 -13.82
N GLY A 172 3.64 16.69 -13.25
CA GLY A 172 2.44 16.35 -14.01
C GLY A 172 2.58 15.06 -14.83
N THR A 173 3.56 14.21 -14.51
CA THR A 173 3.76 12.92 -15.19
C THR A 173 3.58 11.75 -14.24
N MET A 174 2.99 10.67 -14.75
CA MET A 174 3.01 9.34 -14.16
C MET A 174 3.70 8.38 -15.12
N ILE A 175 4.66 7.62 -14.62
CA ILE A 175 5.38 6.58 -15.37
C ILE A 175 5.06 5.24 -14.72
N ALA A 176 4.42 4.35 -15.46
CA ALA A 176 4.04 3.01 -15.06
C ALA A 176 4.87 1.96 -15.81
N TYR A 177 5.40 1.00 -15.07
CA TYR A 177 6.23 -0.10 -15.55
C TYR A 177 5.49 -1.42 -15.33
N ALA A 178 5.58 -2.34 -16.29
CA ALA A 178 4.95 -3.65 -16.17
C ALA A 178 5.55 -4.56 -15.08
N THR A 179 6.74 -4.23 -14.56
CA THR A 179 7.41 -4.97 -13.48
C THR A 179 8.34 -4.03 -12.69
N ALA A 180 8.84 -4.51 -11.56
CA ALA A 180 9.70 -3.74 -10.66
C ALA A 180 11.05 -3.38 -11.31
N PRO A 181 11.70 -2.28 -10.86
CA PRO A 181 13.11 -2.03 -11.12
C PRO A 181 13.98 -3.27 -10.87
N GLY A 182 14.95 -3.52 -11.74
CA GLY A 182 15.80 -4.71 -11.79
C GLY A 182 15.14 -6.03 -12.23
N ARG A 183 13.84 -6.08 -12.59
CA ARG A 183 13.11 -7.35 -12.84
C ARG A 183 12.55 -7.47 -14.25
N VAL A 184 12.10 -8.65 -14.65
CA VAL A 184 11.60 -8.94 -16.01
C VAL A 184 10.08 -9.09 -16.02
N ALA A 185 9.43 -8.52 -17.03
CA ALA A 185 8.00 -8.71 -17.28
C ALA A 185 7.81 -9.94 -18.18
N LEU A 186 6.81 -10.76 -17.84
CA LEU A 186 6.47 -11.97 -18.58
C LEU A 186 5.56 -11.61 -19.76
N ASP A 187 5.93 -12.05 -20.97
CA ASP A 187 5.10 -11.90 -22.18
C ASP A 187 3.79 -12.71 -22.06
N GLY A 188 3.77 -13.74 -21.20
CA GLY A 188 2.59 -14.59 -20.96
C GLY A 188 2.29 -15.57 -22.11
N GLU A 189 1.36 -16.50 -21.88
CA GLU A 189 0.99 -17.51 -22.89
C GLU A 189 -0.32 -17.20 -23.63
N GLY A 190 -1.09 -16.21 -23.16
CA GLY A 190 -2.38 -15.80 -23.74
C GLY A 190 -2.28 -14.96 -25.02
N ASP A 191 -3.40 -14.34 -25.39
CA ASP A 191 -3.51 -13.40 -26.53
C ASP A 191 -2.86 -12.03 -26.25
N HIS A 192 -2.62 -11.75 -24.96
CA HIS A 192 -2.08 -10.51 -24.44
C HIS A 192 -1.06 -10.76 -23.34
N GLY A 193 -0.13 -9.82 -23.15
CA GLY A 193 0.70 -9.74 -21.96
C GLY A 193 -0.14 -9.65 -20.69
N LEU A 194 0.36 -10.19 -19.57
CA LEU A 194 -0.38 -10.19 -18.29
C LEU A 194 -0.63 -8.77 -17.78
N TYR A 195 0.34 -7.87 -17.98
CA TYR A 195 0.19 -6.46 -17.64
C TYR A 195 -0.89 -5.77 -18.47
N THR A 196 -0.80 -5.88 -19.79
CA THR A 196 -1.82 -5.33 -20.71
C THR A 196 -3.22 -5.88 -20.43
N SER A 197 -3.34 -7.19 -20.18
CA SER A 197 -4.63 -7.81 -19.84
C SER A 197 -5.26 -7.17 -18.60
N ALA A 198 -4.45 -6.92 -17.56
CA ALA A 198 -4.91 -6.27 -16.35
C ALA A 198 -5.21 -4.77 -16.57
N LEU A 199 -4.43 -4.09 -17.41
CA LEU A 199 -4.60 -2.68 -17.76
C LEU A 199 -5.92 -2.43 -18.50
N LEU A 200 -6.23 -3.23 -19.52
CA LEU A 200 -7.47 -3.13 -20.30
C LEU A 200 -8.72 -3.21 -19.41
N GLN A 201 -8.69 -4.08 -18.40
CA GLN A 201 -9.79 -4.21 -17.42
C GLN A 201 -9.88 -3.00 -16.49
N ALA A 202 -8.75 -2.41 -16.12
CA ALA A 202 -8.69 -1.32 -15.15
C ALA A 202 -9.09 0.02 -15.78
N ILE A 203 -8.56 0.38 -16.95
CA ILE A 203 -8.81 1.69 -17.60
C ILE A 203 -10.27 1.86 -18.04
N THR A 204 -10.97 0.76 -18.29
CA THR A 204 -12.39 0.77 -18.67
C THR A 204 -13.34 0.82 -17.47
N THR A 205 -12.84 0.71 -16.24
CA THR A 205 -13.67 0.78 -15.04
C THR A 205 -14.05 2.25 -14.75
N PRO A 206 -15.35 2.61 -14.78
CA PRO A 206 -15.79 3.98 -14.52
C PRO A 206 -15.47 4.44 -13.09
N GLY A 207 -15.05 5.70 -12.97
CA GLY A 207 -14.84 6.37 -11.69
C GLY A 207 -13.56 5.99 -10.95
N LEU A 208 -12.66 5.22 -11.55
CA LEU A 208 -11.32 5.00 -10.98
C LEU A 208 -10.39 6.16 -11.31
N LYS A 209 -9.76 6.72 -10.28
CA LYS A 209 -8.62 7.61 -10.43
C LYS A 209 -7.46 6.86 -11.08
N VAL A 210 -6.59 7.57 -11.81
CA VAL A 210 -5.44 6.99 -12.50
C VAL A 210 -4.53 6.18 -11.56
N GLU A 211 -4.32 6.64 -10.33
CA GLU A 211 -3.57 5.93 -9.29
C GLU A 211 -4.24 4.60 -8.92
N ASP A 212 -5.57 4.58 -8.81
CA ASP A 212 -6.35 3.38 -8.50
C ASP A 212 -6.38 2.39 -9.67
N VAL A 213 -6.37 2.89 -10.91
CA VAL A 213 -6.23 2.07 -12.12
C VAL A 213 -4.92 1.29 -12.04
N PHE A 214 -3.78 1.96 -11.88
CA PHE A 214 -2.49 1.28 -11.87
C PHE A 214 -2.28 0.42 -10.61
N LYS A 215 -2.78 0.84 -9.45
CA LYS A 215 -2.86 -0.01 -8.25
C LYS A 215 -3.65 -1.30 -8.51
N ARG A 216 -4.76 -1.23 -9.24
CA ARG A 216 -5.55 -2.40 -9.63
C ARG A 216 -4.81 -3.29 -10.62
N VAL A 217 -4.11 -2.70 -11.58
CA VAL A 217 -3.22 -3.43 -12.50
C VAL A 217 -2.16 -4.19 -11.72
N ARG A 218 -1.45 -3.53 -10.80
CA ARG A 218 -0.45 -4.14 -9.92
C ARG A 218 -1.00 -5.35 -9.17
N VAL A 219 -2.17 -5.19 -8.54
CA VAL A 219 -2.86 -6.27 -7.81
C VAL A 219 -3.21 -7.45 -8.73
N ASN A 220 -3.68 -7.18 -9.95
CA ASN A 220 -4.10 -8.22 -10.88
C ASN A 220 -2.90 -8.99 -11.47
N VAL A 221 -1.82 -8.30 -11.82
CA VAL A 221 -0.58 -8.90 -12.33
C VAL A 221 0.13 -9.71 -11.25
N ALA A 222 0.28 -9.16 -10.05
CA ALA A 222 0.87 -9.86 -8.92
C ALA A 222 0.08 -11.14 -8.59
N ARG A 223 -1.26 -11.04 -8.56
CA ARG A 223 -2.15 -12.20 -8.37
C ARG A 223 -2.00 -13.26 -9.45
N GLY A 224 -1.92 -12.84 -10.72
CA GLY A 224 -1.85 -13.72 -11.89
C GLY A 224 -0.51 -14.45 -12.04
N THR A 225 0.56 -13.84 -11.52
CA THR A 225 1.92 -14.39 -11.56
C THR A 225 2.38 -15.05 -10.26
N GLY A 226 1.57 -14.99 -9.19
CA GLY A 226 2.01 -15.45 -7.87
C GLY A 226 3.18 -14.60 -7.34
N ASP A 227 3.08 -13.28 -7.49
CA ASP A 227 4.06 -12.27 -7.09
C ASP A 227 5.42 -12.33 -7.83
N GLN A 228 5.52 -13.09 -8.92
CA GLN A 228 6.73 -13.13 -9.75
C GLN A 228 6.94 -11.84 -10.56
N GLN A 229 5.85 -11.18 -10.96
CA GLN A 229 5.85 -9.89 -11.64
C GLN A 229 5.06 -8.88 -10.81
N MET A 230 5.69 -7.76 -10.48
CA MET A 230 5.11 -6.71 -9.65
C MET A 230 5.22 -5.37 -10.39
N PRO A 231 4.14 -4.87 -11.02
CA PRO A 231 4.15 -3.55 -11.65
C PRO A 231 4.58 -2.44 -10.69
N TRP A 232 5.21 -1.40 -11.24
CA TRP A 232 5.78 -0.29 -10.48
C TRP A 232 5.43 1.05 -11.12
N GLU A 233 5.36 2.11 -10.32
CA GLU A 233 4.88 3.43 -10.75
C GLU A 233 5.71 4.53 -10.08
N SER A 234 6.02 5.58 -10.83
CA SER A 234 6.60 6.84 -10.37
C SER A 234 5.63 7.96 -10.76
N SER A 235 5.24 8.83 -9.84
CA SER A 235 4.20 9.83 -10.10
C SER A 235 4.54 11.18 -9.47
N SER A 236 4.26 12.25 -10.21
CA SER A 236 4.24 13.63 -9.75
C SER A 236 2.97 14.36 -10.22
N LEU A 237 1.88 13.59 -10.43
CA LEU A 237 0.55 14.14 -10.70
C LEU A 237 0.07 14.96 -9.49
N THR A 238 -0.65 16.05 -9.75
CA THR A 238 -1.19 16.95 -8.71
C THR A 238 -2.70 17.10 -8.79
N GLY A 239 -3.32 16.56 -9.84
CA GLY A 239 -4.76 16.60 -10.06
C GLY A 239 -5.30 15.21 -10.39
N ASP A 240 -6.62 15.06 -10.28
CA ASP A 240 -7.29 13.79 -10.55
C ASP A 240 -7.49 13.57 -12.05
N PHE A 241 -7.23 12.35 -12.53
CA PHE A 241 -7.61 11.92 -13.87
C PHE A 241 -8.38 10.61 -13.84
N TYR A 242 -9.38 10.51 -14.71
CA TYR A 242 -10.23 9.35 -14.88
C TYR A 242 -10.24 8.95 -16.35
N PHE A 243 -9.80 7.72 -16.64
CA PHE A 243 -9.93 7.14 -17.98
C PHE A 243 -11.41 7.09 -18.39
N ALA A 244 -12.25 6.51 -17.53
CA ALA A 244 -13.70 6.50 -17.65
C ALA A 244 -14.32 7.33 -16.50
N SER A 245 -14.99 8.43 -16.83
CA SER A 245 -15.59 9.32 -15.82
C SER A 245 -16.67 8.60 -14.97
N PRO A 246 -16.89 9.02 -13.71
CA PRO A 246 -17.97 8.49 -12.88
C PRO A 246 -19.34 8.71 -13.55
N LYS A 247 -20.20 7.69 -13.56
CA LYS A 247 -21.57 7.83 -14.04
C LYS A 247 -22.37 8.72 -13.06
N PRO A 248 -23.08 9.78 -13.51
CA PRO A 248 -23.89 10.58 -12.61
C PRO A 248 -25.01 9.74 -11.98
N ALA A 249 -25.19 9.88 -10.67
CA ALA A 249 -26.24 9.19 -9.91
C ALA A 249 -27.61 9.77 -10.27
N GLY A 250 -28.37 9.03 -11.09
CA GLY A 250 -29.78 9.32 -11.36
C GLY A 250 -30.68 8.70 -10.29
N GLU A 251 -31.44 9.57 -9.60
CA GLU A 251 -32.72 9.35 -8.91
C GLU A 251 -32.77 8.30 -7.79
N ALA A 252 -32.43 8.76 -6.59
CA ALA A 252 -32.86 8.12 -5.34
C ALA A 252 -34.37 8.32 -5.13
N SER A 253 -35.15 7.23 -5.21
CA SER A 253 -36.55 7.23 -4.77
C SER A 253 -36.61 7.24 -3.23
N THR A 254 -37.14 8.33 -2.71
CA THR A 254 -37.52 8.60 -1.33
C THR A 254 -38.75 7.78 -0.93
N THR A 255 -38.61 6.88 0.05
CA THR A 255 -39.67 6.63 1.03
C THR A 255 -39.03 6.26 2.38
N ALA A 256 -39.00 7.22 3.29
CA ALA A 256 -38.77 6.99 4.70
C ALA A 256 -40.11 6.63 5.38
N PRO A 257 -40.10 5.84 6.45
CA PRO A 257 -41.08 6.02 7.52
C PRO A 257 -40.39 6.43 8.83
N THR A 258 -40.99 7.45 9.42
CA THR A 258 -40.83 7.94 10.79
C THR A 258 -41.46 6.97 11.79
N VAL A 259 -40.76 6.60 12.87
CA VAL A 259 -41.32 6.58 14.23
C VAL A 259 -40.27 6.58 15.35
N MET A 260 -40.34 7.66 16.14
CA MET A 260 -40.21 7.88 17.59
C MET A 260 -39.46 6.92 18.54
N ALA A 261 -38.84 7.59 19.52
CA ALA A 261 -38.16 7.17 20.74
C ALA A 261 -38.91 6.19 21.66
N GLY A 262 -38.14 5.36 22.37
CA GLY A 262 -38.60 4.59 23.53
C GLY A 262 -37.45 3.79 24.17
N LEU A 263 -37.03 4.22 25.37
CA LEU A 263 -36.05 3.56 26.24
C LEU A 263 -36.55 2.18 26.72
N ALA A 264 -35.63 1.22 26.83
CA ALA A 264 -35.49 0.19 27.88
C ALA A 264 -35.07 -1.17 27.30
N SER A 265 -33.92 -1.67 27.76
CA SER A 265 -33.63 -3.11 27.88
C SER A 265 -34.25 -3.58 29.20
N PRO A 266 -34.77 -4.82 29.32
CA PRO A 266 -33.86 -5.95 29.49
C PRO A 266 -34.29 -7.27 28.78
N ALA A 267 -33.27 -8.09 28.54
CA ALA A 267 -33.26 -9.56 28.51
C ALA A 267 -34.57 -10.31 28.12
N ALA A 268 -34.55 -10.96 26.96
CA ALA A 268 -35.33 -12.17 26.73
C ALA A 268 -34.56 -13.13 25.80
N THR A 269 -34.25 -14.29 26.38
CA THR A 269 -33.81 -15.52 25.74
C THR A 269 -34.80 -15.96 24.67
N ALA A 270 -34.48 -15.75 23.39
CA ALA A 270 -35.15 -16.40 22.28
C ALA A 270 -34.27 -17.56 21.77
N ARG A 271 -34.71 -18.79 22.04
CA ARG A 271 -34.17 -19.99 21.39
C ARG A 271 -34.36 -19.85 19.88
N LEU A 272 -33.26 -19.64 19.17
CA LEU A 272 -33.22 -19.83 17.72
C LEU A 272 -33.15 -21.33 17.44
N THR A 273 -34.09 -21.79 16.62
CA THR A 273 -34.11 -23.14 16.06
C THR A 273 -32.83 -23.41 15.26
N PRO A 274 -32.31 -24.65 15.27
CA PRO A 274 -31.03 -24.98 14.69
C PRO A 274 -31.15 -25.01 13.16
N ASN A 275 -30.73 -23.94 12.48
CA ASN A 275 -30.59 -23.96 11.03
C ASN A 275 -29.18 -24.44 10.66
N ALA A 276 -29.17 -25.65 10.09
CA ALA A 276 -28.08 -26.39 9.45
C ALA A 276 -26.70 -26.37 10.16
N ALA A 277 -26.34 -27.52 10.72
CA ALA A 277 -24.96 -27.79 11.12
C ALA A 277 -24.03 -27.74 9.89
N PRO A 278 -22.84 -27.14 9.99
CA PRO A 278 -21.86 -27.17 8.92
C PRO A 278 -21.49 -28.62 8.58
N THR A 279 -21.59 -28.98 7.30
CA THR A 279 -21.36 -30.35 6.80
C THR A 279 -19.87 -30.71 6.64
N GLY A 280 -18.95 -29.94 7.23
CA GLY A 280 -17.50 -30.11 7.08
C GLY A 280 -16.74 -29.96 8.40
N LYS A 281 -15.57 -30.60 8.50
CA LYS A 281 -14.66 -30.48 9.64
C LYS A 281 -14.19 -29.02 9.80
N ALA A 282 -14.20 -28.49 11.03
CA ALA A 282 -13.67 -27.17 11.33
C ALA A 282 -12.20 -27.05 10.89
N LEU A 283 -11.86 -25.92 10.27
CA LEU A 283 -10.50 -25.60 9.82
C LEU A 283 -9.67 -25.24 11.05
N ARG A 284 -8.60 -25.99 11.30
CA ARG A 284 -7.71 -25.73 12.44
C ARG A 284 -6.63 -24.75 12.01
N GLY A 285 -6.41 -23.67 12.75
CA GLY A 285 -5.36 -22.73 12.38
C GLY A 285 -4.82 -21.93 13.54
N ILE A 286 -3.63 -21.39 13.33
CA ILE A 286 -2.92 -20.58 14.31
C ILE A 286 -3.25 -19.11 14.02
N VAL A 287 -3.63 -18.36 15.05
CA VAL A 287 -3.92 -16.92 14.97
C VAL A 287 -3.02 -16.15 15.92
N GLY A 288 -2.44 -15.05 15.43
CA GLY A 288 -1.74 -14.09 16.27
C GLY A 288 -2.68 -13.46 17.31
N ILE A 289 -2.22 -13.35 18.55
CA ILE A 289 -2.99 -12.80 19.68
C ILE A 289 -3.62 -11.42 19.38
N ASP A 290 -2.94 -10.61 18.56
CA ASP A 290 -3.37 -9.28 18.09
C ASP A 290 -4.60 -9.30 17.15
N SER A 291 -5.06 -10.49 16.75
CA SER A 291 -6.24 -10.69 15.90
C SER A 291 -7.30 -11.57 16.58
N GLU A 292 -7.04 -12.06 17.79
CA GLU A 292 -7.92 -12.99 18.50
C GLU A 292 -9.33 -12.42 18.70
N ALA A 293 -9.42 -11.17 19.17
CA ALA A 293 -10.70 -10.53 19.49
C ALA A 293 -11.68 -10.52 18.30
N PHE A 294 -11.16 -10.31 17.08
CA PHE A 294 -11.98 -10.33 15.87
C PHE A 294 -12.51 -11.72 15.54
N PHE A 295 -11.70 -12.77 15.65
CA PHE A 295 -12.18 -14.13 15.36
C PHE A 295 -13.06 -14.72 16.46
N ARG A 296 -12.95 -14.22 17.71
CA ARG A 296 -13.83 -14.59 18.81
C ARG A 296 -15.15 -13.83 18.83
N GLU A 297 -15.33 -12.81 18.00
CA GLU A 297 -16.58 -12.09 17.87
C GLU A 297 -17.70 -13.02 17.37
N PRO A 298 -18.82 -13.17 18.13
CA PRO A 298 -19.91 -14.05 17.74
C PRO A 298 -20.47 -13.74 16.34
N ARG A 299 -20.55 -12.45 15.95
CA ARG A 299 -21.02 -12.05 14.62
C ARG A 299 -20.08 -12.49 13.49
N VAL A 300 -18.77 -12.51 13.74
CA VAL A 300 -17.76 -12.98 12.77
C VAL A 300 -17.84 -14.49 12.63
N ALA A 301 -17.88 -15.22 13.73
CA ALA A 301 -18.02 -16.68 13.74
C ALA A 301 -19.32 -17.12 13.05
N GLU A 302 -20.43 -16.46 13.37
CA GLU A 302 -21.73 -16.72 12.74
C GLU A 302 -21.70 -16.41 11.24
N ARG A 303 -21.13 -15.27 10.83
CA ARG A 303 -21.02 -14.92 9.42
C ARG A 303 -20.22 -15.97 8.65
N LEU A 304 -19.07 -16.40 9.18
CA LEU A 304 -18.29 -17.48 8.58
C LEU A 304 -19.09 -18.79 8.51
N ARG A 305 -19.83 -19.15 9.56
CA ARG A 305 -20.68 -20.36 9.59
C ARG A 305 -21.78 -20.33 8.54
N THR A 306 -22.47 -19.19 8.36
CA THR A 306 -23.48 -19.03 7.28
C THR A 306 -22.87 -19.15 5.89
N LEU A 307 -21.58 -18.83 5.76
CA LEU A 307 -20.79 -19.02 4.55
C LEU A 307 -20.17 -20.43 4.47
N GLY A 308 -20.51 -21.35 5.38
CA GLY A 308 -20.03 -22.72 5.40
C GLY A 308 -18.56 -22.86 5.78
N VAL A 309 -18.05 -21.97 6.64
CA VAL A 309 -16.70 -22.03 7.22
C VAL A 309 -16.82 -22.05 8.75
N GLU A 310 -16.18 -23.04 9.37
CA GLU A 310 -16.02 -23.09 10.82
C GLU A 310 -14.52 -23.12 11.15
N LEU A 311 -14.09 -22.32 12.12
CA LEU A 311 -12.68 -22.19 12.50
C LEU A 311 -12.45 -22.73 13.91
N SER A 312 -11.35 -23.46 14.09
CA SER A 312 -10.81 -23.88 15.38
C SER A 312 -9.45 -23.21 15.56
N LEU A 313 -9.32 -22.38 16.59
CA LEU A 313 -8.21 -21.44 16.73
C LEU A 313 -7.23 -21.89 17.81
N GLU A 314 -5.96 -21.97 17.46
CA GLU A 314 -4.84 -21.93 18.39
C GLU A 314 -4.29 -20.50 18.40
N VAL A 315 -4.20 -19.88 19.58
CA VAL A 315 -3.79 -18.47 19.69
C VAL A 315 -2.40 -18.39 20.29
N LEU A 316 -1.47 -17.74 19.59
CA LEU A 316 -0.09 -17.55 20.02
C LEU A 316 0.31 -16.08 19.90
N PRO A 317 1.30 -15.61 20.68
CA PRO A 317 1.97 -14.35 20.37
C PRO A 317 2.47 -14.37 18.92
N SER A 318 2.31 -13.27 18.18
CA SER A 318 2.40 -13.31 16.72
C SER A 318 3.76 -13.80 16.20
N ARG A 319 4.88 -13.51 16.89
CA ARG A 319 6.22 -14.03 16.52
C ARG A 319 6.62 -15.33 17.24
N LYS A 320 5.72 -15.92 18.02
CA LYS A 320 5.86 -17.27 18.59
C LYS A 320 5.16 -18.34 17.73
N VAL A 321 4.50 -17.94 16.65
CA VAL A 321 4.04 -18.87 15.62
C VAL A 321 5.26 -19.61 15.05
N PRO A 322 5.25 -20.96 14.98
CA PRO A 322 6.37 -21.72 14.48
C PRO A 322 6.77 -21.30 13.07
N ALA A 323 8.08 -21.13 12.84
CA ALA A 323 8.59 -20.80 11.52
C ALA A 323 8.19 -21.85 10.49
N LYS A 324 8.08 -23.13 10.87
CA LYS A 324 7.60 -24.24 10.05
C LYS A 324 6.33 -24.79 10.66
N VAL A 325 5.20 -24.68 9.95
CA VAL A 325 3.90 -25.17 10.41
C VAL A 325 3.58 -26.49 9.73
N ASP A 326 3.09 -27.47 10.50
CA ASP A 326 2.67 -28.75 9.94
C ASP A 326 1.31 -28.60 9.24
N ALA A 327 1.35 -28.50 7.91
CA ALA A 327 0.17 -28.40 7.06
C ALA A 327 -0.80 -29.60 7.15
N LYS A 328 -0.41 -30.69 7.82
CA LYS A 328 -1.33 -31.81 8.14
C LYS A 328 -2.12 -31.57 9.43
N GLN A 329 -1.58 -30.76 10.34
CA GLN A 329 -2.20 -30.45 11.64
C GLN A 329 -3.00 -29.15 11.58
N HIS A 330 -2.51 -28.17 10.81
CA HIS A 330 -3.11 -26.86 10.64
C HIS A 330 -3.46 -26.59 9.17
N ASP A 331 -4.67 -26.11 8.96
CA ASP A 331 -5.24 -25.68 7.68
C ASP A 331 -4.81 -24.26 7.30
N PHE A 332 -4.52 -23.40 8.28
CA PHE A 332 -4.13 -22.01 8.02
C PHE A 332 -3.29 -21.39 9.15
N VAL A 333 -2.65 -20.26 8.83
CA VAL A 333 -2.02 -19.35 9.77
C VAL A 333 -2.50 -17.93 9.49
N PHE A 334 -2.86 -17.18 10.52
CA PHE A 334 -3.19 -15.76 10.44
C PHE A 334 -2.30 -14.94 11.35
N VAL A 335 -1.39 -14.16 10.77
CA VAL A 335 -0.38 -13.41 11.53
C VAL A 335 -0.28 -11.97 11.06
N THR A 336 0.14 -11.09 11.96
CA THR A 336 0.51 -9.72 11.63
C THR A 336 1.96 -9.66 11.15
N GLY A 337 2.21 -8.92 10.08
CA GLY A 337 3.56 -8.68 9.54
C GLY A 337 3.86 -9.49 8.27
N ALA A 338 4.10 -8.79 7.16
CA ALA A 338 4.38 -9.42 5.87
C ALA A 338 5.69 -10.22 5.87
N ALA A 339 6.73 -9.73 6.55
CA ALA A 339 8.02 -10.42 6.65
C ALA A 339 7.88 -11.77 7.37
N LEU A 340 7.20 -11.80 8.52
CA LEU A 340 6.93 -13.04 9.25
C LEU A 340 6.13 -14.04 8.39
N ALA A 341 5.05 -13.57 7.77
CA ALA A 341 4.22 -14.41 6.92
C ALA A 341 5.00 -14.97 5.71
N ALA A 342 5.88 -14.18 5.11
CA ALA A 342 6.75 -14.64 4.02
C ALA A 342 7.72 -15.74 4.51
N GLY A 343 8.32 -15.59 5.69
CA GLY A 343 9.16 -16.63 6.29
C GLY A 343 8.43 -17.96 6.52
N ILE A 344 7.20 -17.90 7.05
CA ILE A 344 6.35 -19.09 7.24
C ILE A 344 5.95 -19.71 5.89
N ALA A 345 5.64 -18.89 4.89
CA ALA A 345 5.26 -19.35 3.56
C ALA A 345 6.44 -19.98 2.78
N GLN A 346 7.69 -19.59 3.07
CA GLN A 346 8.88 -20.21 2.45
C GLN A 346 9.19 -21.59 3.05
N SER A 347 8.94 -21.79 4.34
CA SER A 347 9.24 -23.03 5.06
C SER A 347 8.11 -24.08 4.96
N THR A 348 6.92 -23.64 4.55
CA THR A 348 5.67 -24.41 4.54
C THR A 348 5.06 -24.34 3.15
N ALA A 349 4.49 -25.42 2.64
CA ALA A 349 3.84 -25.44 1.31
C ALA A 349 2.50 -24.67 1.31
N ALA A 350 2.54 -23.35 1.55
CA ALA A 350 1.38 -22.48 1.47
C ALA A 350 0.82 -22.48 0.05
N ARG A 351 -0.47 -22.82 -0.09
CA ARG A 351 -1.16 -22.83 -1.38
C ARG A 351 -1.49 -21.42 -1.85
N ARG A 352 -1.89 -20.55 -0.92
CA ARG A 352 -2.31 -19.19 -1.19
C ARG A 352 -2.08 -18.29 0.02
N SER A 353 -1.83 -17.01 -0.24
CA SER A 353 -1.76 -15.95 0.77
C SER A 353 -2.83 -14.88 0.51
N PHE A 354 -3.41 -14.34 1.57
CA PHE A 354 -4.35 -13.21 1.52
C PHE A 354 -3.98 -12.17 2.56
N THR A 355 -4.17 -10.89 2.25
CA THR A 355 -4.04 -9.78 3.21
C THR A 355 -5.40 -9.11 3.35
N PRO A 356 -6.33 -9.66 4.16
CA PRO A 356 -7.70 -9.12 4.24
C PRO A 356 -7.76 -7.77 4.94
N PHE A 357 -6.84 -7.51 5.88
CA PHE A 357 -6.85 -6.36 6.77
C PHE A 357 -5.45 -5.76 6.95
N PHE A 358 -5.39 -4.49 7.31
CA PHE A 358 -4.18 -3.81 7.75
C PHE A 358 -4.51 -2.67 8.70
N SER A 359 -3.49 -2.13 9.36
CA SER A 359 -3.60 -0.93 10.18
C SER A 359 -2.22 -0.28 10.32
N PRO A 360 -2.12 1.05 10.44
CA PRO A 360 -0.87 1.73 10.76
C PRO A 360 -0.45 1.45 12.21
N LEU A 361 0.86 1.44 12.43
CA LEU A 361 1.40 1.63 13.76
C LEU A 361 1.12 3.06 14.23
N VAL A 362 0.79 3.20 15.51
CA VAL A 362 0.49 4.48 16.14
C VAL A 362 1.18 4.58 17.49
N LEU A 363 1.33 5.80 18.00
CA LEU A 363 1.74 6.03 19.38
C LEU A 363 0.50 6.47 20.17
N ALA A 364 0.06 5.62 21.10
CA ALA A 364 -0.96 5.99 22.07
C ALA A 364 -0.33 6.90 23.13
N SER A 365 -0.94 8.06 23.35
CA SER A 365 -0.43 9.06 24.29
C SER A 365 -1.58 9.81 24.96
N TRP A 366 -1.25 10.87 25.69
CA TRP A 366 -2.17 11.70 26.43
C TRP A 366 -2.18 13.09 25.83
N GLN A 367 -3.35 13.75 25.81
CA GLN A 367 -3.51 15.10 25.25
C GLN A 367 -2.44 16.07 25.77
N ARG A 368 -2.22 16.10 27.09
CA ARG A 368 -1.19 16.92 27.74
C ARG A 368 0.26 16.58 27.32
N VAL A 369 0.52 15.33 26.94
CA VAL A 369 1.85 14.90 26.47
C VAL A 369 2.04 15.38 25.02
N ALA A 370 1.02 15.24 24.18
CA ALA A 370 1.06 15.78 22.81
C ALA A 370 1.24 17.31 22.81
N GLU A 371 0.51 18.02 23.66
CA GLU A 371 0.63 19.47 23.83
C GLU A 371 2.01 19.91 24.38
N LEU A 372 2.69 19.04 25.13
CA LEU A 372 4.07 19.30 25.56
C LEU A 372 5.09 19.07 24.42
N LEU A 373 4.86 18.06 23.59
CA LEU A 373 5.75 17.69 22.49
C LEU A 373 5.62 18.63 21.28
N GLU A 374 4.48 19.30 21.11
CA GLU A 374 4.17 20.13 19.94
C GLU A 374 5.07 21.37 19.82
N PRO A 375 5.21 22.23 20.86
CA PRO A 375 6.15 23.35 20.82
C PRO A 375 7.61 22.91 20.64
N ALA A 376 7.94 21.69 21.03
CA ALA A 376 9.28 21.11 20.88
C ALA A 376 9.50 20.46 19.49
N GLY A 377 8.49 20.49 18.62
CA GLY A 377 8.54 20.03 17.23
C GLY A 377 8.44 18.52 17.03
N ALA A 378 8.29 17.72 18.10
CA ALA A 378 8.24 16.27 18.00
C ALA A 378 6.87 15.73 17.59
N VAL A 379 5.81 16.52 17.79
CA VAL A 379 4.49 16.22 17.26
C VAL A 379 3.88 17.47 16.64
N LYS A 380 2.90 17.29 15.76
CA LYS A 380 2.14 18.37 15.15
C LYS A 380 0.70 17.95 14.99
N ARG A 381 -0.24 18.82 15.36
CA ARG A 381 -1.65 18.65 14.99
C ARG A 381 -1.92 19.30 13.64
N GLU A 382 -2.50 18.55 12.71
CA GLU A 382 -2.92 19.08 11.41
C GLU A 382 -4.35 19.65 11.45
N ALA A 383 -4.73 20.37 10.38
CA ALA A 383 -6.00 21.09 10.30
C ALA A 383 -7.23 20.15 10.38
N ASP A 384 -7.05 18.89 10.00
CA ASP A 384 -8.05 17.82 10.12
C ASP A 384 -8.19 17.28 11.56
N GLY A 385 -7.38 17.78 12.49
CA GLY A 385 -7.36 17.42 13.90
C GLY A 385 -6.50 16.21 14.22
N VAL A 386 -5.86 15.57 13.23
CA VAL A 386 -4.98 14.41 13.42
C VAL A 386 -3.63 14.86 13.98
N TRP A 387 -3.10 14.10 14.93
CA TRP A 387 -1.77 14.31 15.47
C TRP A 387 -0.75 13.43 14.74
N TYR A 388 0.37 14.01 14.33
CA TYR A 388 1.49 13.29 13.73
C TYR A 388 2.74 13.42 14.60
N ALA A 389 3.54 12.36 14.66
CA ALA A 389 4.80 12.32 15.41
C ALA A 389 5.99 12.25 14.45
N ASP A 390 6.95 13.15 14.61
CA ASP A 390 8.22 13.11 13.86
C ASP A 390 9.12 12.01 14.43
N MET A 391 9.19 10.89 13.72
CA MET A 391 9.95 9.74 14.18
C MET A 391 11.46 9.94 14.09
N ARG A 392 11.95 10.80 13.19
CA ARG A 392 13.38 11.15 13.11
C ARG A 392 13.81 11.91 14.35
N LEU A 393 13.01 12.89 14.76
CA LEU A 393 13.30 13.68 15.96
C LEU A 393 13.16 12.83 17.24
N LEU A 394 12.09 12.03 17.35
CA LEU A 394 11.91 11.13 18.49
C LEU A 394 13.02 10.07 18.58
N ALA A 395 13.43 9.46 17.45
CA ALA A 395 14.54 8.50 17.43
C ALA A 395 15.85 9.13 17.90
N ARG A 396 16.12 10.39 17.50
CA ARG A 396 17.27 11.14 17.95
C ARG A 396 17.22 11.40 19.45
N TRP A 397 16.10 11.90 19.96
CA TRP A 397 15.93 12.18 21.40
C TRP A 397 16.07 10.94 22.27
N MET A 398 15.51 9.80 21.84
CA MET A 398 15.68 8.52 22.53
C MET A 398 17.14 8.07 22.55
N ASN A 399 17.88 8.25 21.45
CA ASN A 399 19.31 7.92 21.39
C ASN A 399 20.17 8.85 22.27
N GLU A 400 19.86 10.15 22.28
CA GLU A 400 20.54 11.18 23.07
C GLU A 400 20.16 11.17 24.56
N ASP A 401 19.26 10.27 24.99
CA ASP A 401 18.77 10.19 26.37
C ASP A 401 18.10 11.50 26.83
N LYS A 402 17.35 12.14 25.93
CA LYS A 402 16.65 13.38 26.27
C LYS A 402 15.55 13.12 27.29
N HIS A 403 15.44 13.97 28.30
CA HIS A 403 14.49 13.80 29.42
C HIS A 403 13.26 14.70 29.30
N TRP A 404 12.12 14.25 29.82
CA TRP A 404 10.87 15.03 29.82
C TRP A 404 11.01 16.40 30.48
N LYS A 405 11.71 16.46 31.64
CA LYS A 405 12.02 17.72 32.35
C LYS A 405 12.87 18.73 31.56
N SER A 406 13.48 18.32 30.44
CA SER A 406 14.28 19.23 29.60
C SER A 406 13.45 19.96 28.56
N LEU A 407 12.17 19.59 28.38
CA LEU A 407 11.30 20.21 27.40
C LEU A 407 10.75 21.56 27.91
N PRO A 408 10.56 22.54 27.02
CA PRO A 408 9.81 23.76 27.34
C PRO A 408 8.39 23.41 27.82
N GLY A 409 7.94 24.00 28.94
CA GLY A 409 6.61 23.71 29.50
C GLY A 409 6.53 22.41 30.31
N SER A 410 7.68 21.80 30.65
CA SER A 410 7.74 20.54 31.40
C SER A 410 7.19 20.65 32.83
N GLU A 411 6.87 21.85 33.34
CA GLU A 411 6.17 21.99 34.63
C GLU A 411 4.81 21.28 34.63
N ARG A 412 4.21 21.09 33.44
CA ARG A 412 2.93 20.39 33.24
C ARG A 412 3.07 18.87 33.23
N PHE A 413 4.30 18.35 33.11
CA PHE A 413 4.63 16.94 33.17
C PHE A 413 6.05 16.75 33.74
N PRO A 414 6.23 16.93 35.07
CA PRO A 414 7.55 16.97 35.71
C PRO A 414 8.12 15.56 35.91
N SER A 415 8.29 14.81 34.82
CA SER A 415 8.87 13.47 34.84
C SER A 415 10.39 13.54 34.76
N SER A 416 11.06 12.80 35.64
CA SER A 416 12.51 12.58 35.60
C SER A 416 12.92 11.47 34.64
N GLN A 417 11.98 10.79 34.00
CA GLN A 417 12.28 9.71 33.06
C GLN A 417 12.85 10.27 31.74
N PRO A 418 13.65 9.49 31.01
CA PRO A 418 13.95 9.79 29.61
C PRO A 418 12.68 9.70 28.76
N ILE A 419 12.67 10.42 27.64
CA ILE A 419 11.66 10.29 26.59
C ILE A 419 11.89 8.94 25.92
N SER A 420 10.90 8.07 25.98
CA SER A 420 10.91 6.77 25.32
C SER A 420 9.52 6.40 24.84
N VAL A 421 9.45 5.63 23.75
CA VAL A 421 8.23 4.95 23.32
C VAL A 421 8.25 3.56 23.92
N VAL A 422 7.34 3.32 24.86
CA VAL A 422 7.19 2.00 25.50
C VAL A 422 6.68 1.00 24.46
N THR A 423 7.34 -0.15 24.35
CA THR A 423 6.95 -1.23 23.41
C THR A 423 7.17 -2.61 24.01
N ALA A 424 6.40 -3.58 23.52
CA ALA A 424 6.58 -5.00 23.82
C ALA A 424 7.90 -5.51 23.24
N ASP A 425 8.27 -6.75 23.60
CA ASP A 425 9.45 -7.41 23.06
C ASP A 425 9.29 -7.75 21.56
N PRO A 426 10.16 -7.21 20.67
CA PRO A 426 10.14 -7.53 19.23
C PRO A 426 10.36 -9.02 18.90
N ARG A 427 10.85 -9.84 19.82
CA ARG A 427 11.00 -11.30 19.63
C ARG A 427 9.68 -12.05 19.77
N SER A 428 8.63 -11.42 20.31
CA SER A 428 7.30 -12.03 20.49
C SER A 428 6.18 -11.23 19.83
N SER A 429 6.35 -9.92 19.63
CA SER A 429 5.34 -9.04 19.02
C SER A 429 5.74 -8.57 17.61
N SER A 430 4.89 -8.83 16.63
CA SER A 430 5.08 -8.34 15.24
C SER A 430 4.92 -6.83 15.10
N THR A 431 4.07 -6.20 15.93
CA THR A 431 3.95 -4.74 15.99
C THR A 431 5.24 -4.12 16.52
N ALA A 432 5.83 -4.69 17.57
CA ALA A 432 7.14 -4.24 18.08
C ALA A 432 8.28 -4.47 17.07
N ALA A 433 8.24 -5.58 16.32
CA ALA A 433 9.19 -5.83 15.23
C ALA A 433 9.04 -4.83 14.06
N ALA A 434 7.81 -4.46 13.70
CA ALA A 434 7.57 -3.42 12.69
C ALA A 434 8.06 -2.04 13.17
N TYR A 435 7.91 -1.72 14.46
CA TYR A 435 8.47 -0.51 15.05
C TYR A 435 10.01 -0.50 15.03
N LEU A 436 10.64 -1.65 15.29
CA LEU A 436 12.09 -1.82 15.15
C LEU A 436 12.53 -1.63 13.69
N ALA A 437 11.77 -2.17 12.72
CA ALA A 437 12.02 -1.98 11.30
C ALA A 437 11.94 -0.50 10.88
N LEU A 438 10.96 0.25 11.40
CA LEU A 438 10.84 1.69 11.19
C LEU A 438 12.08 2.43 11.69
N HIS A 439 12.56 2.12 12.90
CA HIS A 439 13.80 2.72 13.41
C HIS A 439 15.04 2.27 12.63
N ALA A 440 15.04 1.05 12.10
CA ALA A 440 16.13 0.56 11.26
C ALA A 440 16.23 1.36 9.97
N PHE A 441 15.10 1.64 9.32
CA PHE A 441 15.00 2.51 8.16
C PHE A 441 15.57 3.91 8.44
N LEU A 442 15.15 4.53 9.55
CA LEU A 442 15.65 5.85 9.95
C LEU A 442 17.16 5.84 10.25
N ALA A 443 17.63 4.81 10.94
CA ALA A 443 19.03 4.64 11.29
C ALA A 443 19.94 4.36 10.09
N ASN A 444 19.36 3.86 9.00
CA ASN A 444 20.02 3.57 7.73
C ASN A 444 19.95 4.72 6.71
N GLY A 445 19.47 5.90 7.10
CA GLY A 445 19.44 7.07 6.23
C GLY A 445 18.22 7.13 5.31
N ASP A 446 17.06 6.73 5.84
CA ASP A 446 15.79 6.65 5.11
C ASP A 446 15.80 5.60 3.98
N ASP A 447 16.46 4.46 4.23
CA ASP A 447 16.48 3.31 3.34
C ASP A 447 16.31 1.99 4.10
N VAL A 448 15.72 0.98 3.47
CA VAL A 448 15.45 -0.32 4.10
C VAL A 448 16.75 -1.12 4.15
N PRO A 449 17.29 -1.48 5.34
CA PRO A 449 18.51 -2.26 5.43
C PRO A 449 18.29 -3.71 4.95
N ASP A 450 18.72 -4.01 3.73
CA ASP A 450 18.58 -5.33 3.10
C ASP A 450 19.91 -6.08 2.93
N GLU A 451 21.04 -5.37 2.89
CA GLU A 451 22.38 -5.97 2.90
C GLU A 451 22.95 -6.20 4.31
N ALA A 452 23.84 -7.20 4.44
CA ALA A 452 24.41 -7.58 5.74
C ALA A 452 25.22 -6.46 6.41
N GLU A 453 25.92 -5.65 5.62
CA GLU A 453 26.65 -4.48 6.12
C GLU A 453 25.70 -3.40 6.67
N GLU A 454 24.53 -3.25 6.03
CA GLU A 454 23.51 -2.27 6.45
C GLU A 454 22.87 -2.65 7.77
N VAL A 455 22.57 -3.95 7.92
CA VAL A 455 22.09 -4.52 9.16
C VAL A 455 23.13 -4.28 10.27
N ALA A 456 24.40 -4.58 10.00
CA ALA A 456 25.47 -4.45 10.99
C ALA A 456 25.69 -3.00 11.47
N ARG A 457 25.69 -2.01 10.56
CA ARG A 457 25.85 -0.58 10.92
C ARG A 457 24.63 0.01 11.63
N THR A 458 23.46 -0.60 11.45
CA THR A 458 22.19 -0.13 12.03
C THR A 458 22.00 -0.59 13.48
N ILE A 459 22.40 -1.83 13.81
CA ILE A 459 22.21 -2.44 15.13
C ILE A 459 22.63 -1.53 16.32
N PRO A 460 23.82 -0.88 16.32
CA PRO A 460 24.24 -0.04 17.44
C PRO A 460 23.32 1.15 17.70
N LYS A 461 22.63 1.66 16.66
CA LYS A 461 21.68 2.79 16.76
C LYS A 461 20.31 2.35 17.25
N LEU A 462 19.97 1.07 17.13
CA LEU A 462 18.70 0.51 17.61
C LEU A 462 18.75 0.14 19.09
N ARG A 463 19.89 -0.36 19.57
CA ARG A 463 20.03 -0.90 20.93
C ARG A 463 19.54 0.07 22.04
N PRO A 464 19.89 1.37 22.04
CA PRO A 464 19.43 2.29 23.09
C PRO A 464 17.91 2.43 23.15
N LEU A 465 17.22 2.31 22.01
CA LEU A 465 15.77 2.49 21.90
C LEU A 465 14.99 1.41 22.64
N PHE A 466 15.54 0.19 22.71
CA PHE A 466 14.87 -0.96 23.32
C PHE A 466 15.49 -1.35 24.66
N ALA A 467 16.82 -1.35 24.79
CA ALA A 467 17.51 -1.88 25.96
C ALA A 467 17.21 -1.10 27.26
N ARG A 468 16.95 0.21 27.16
CA ARG A 468 16.71 1.09 28.31
C ARG A 468 15.31 0.93 28.92
N GLN A 469 14.41 0.18 28.30
CA GLN A 469 13.03 0.02 28.75
C GLN A 469 12.85 -1.04 29.86
N GLY A 470 13.92 -1.70 30.29
CA GLY A 470 13.87 -2.73 31.32
C GLY A 470 13.19 -4.01 30.84
N MET A 471 12.44 -4.67 31.75
CA MET A 471 11.64 -5.84 31.39
C MET A 471 10.50 -5.39 30.47
N ARG A 472 10.37 -6.06 29.32
CA ARG A 472 9.33 -5.80 28.34
C ARG A 472 8.27 -6.87 28.41
N GLU A 473 7.03 -6.45 28.21
CA GLU A 473 5.88 -7.31 28.08
C GLU A 473 6.02 -8.17 26.81
N ALA A 474 5.39 -9.34 26.82
CA ALA A 474 5.48 -10.26 25.70
C ALA A 474 4.69 -9.77 24.48
N THR A 475 3.59 -9.04 24.68
CA THR A 475 2.70 -8.61 23.59
C THR A 475 2.39 -7.13 23.67
N THR A 476 2.11 -6.51 22.52
CA THR A 476 1.68 -5.09 22.47
C THR A 476 0.31 -4.89 23.13
N VAL A 477 -0.51 -5.95 23.18
CA VAL A 477 -1.79 -5.98 23.90
C VAL A 477 -1.60 -5.72 25.39
N ASP A 478 -0.59 -6.35 26.00
CA ASP A 478 -0.26 -6.16 27.41
C ASP A 478 0.19 -4.71 27.67
N VAL A 479 1.08 -4.18 26.81
CA VAL A 479 1.54 -2.79 26.91
C VAL A 479 0.39 -1.80 26.78
N PHE A 480 -0.58 -2.09 25.90
CA PHE A 480 -1.74 -1.23 25.72
C PHE A 480 -2.70 -1.30 26.92
N ASN A 481 -2.90 -2.47 27.52
CA ASN A 481 -3.66 -2.60 28.76
C ASN A 481 -3.03 -1.75 29.88
N ASP A 482 -1.70 -1.82 30.05
CA ASP A 482 -0.99 -0.98 31.01
C ASP A 482 -1.15 0.51 30.74
N TYR A 483 -1.20 0.94 29.48
CA TYR A 483 -1.51 2.32 29.11
C TYR A 483 -2.90 2.75 29.58
N LEU A 484 -3.89 1.86 29.48
CA LEU A 484 -5.25 2.15 29.92
C LEU A 484 -5.36 2.24 31.46
N GLU A 485 -4.62 1.38 32.17
CA GLU A 485 -4.72 1.20 33.63
C GLU A 485 -3.78 2.11 34.44
N LEU A 486 -2.52 2.25 34.04
CA LEU A 486 -1.47 2.89 34.86
C LEU A 486 -1.38 4.41 34.66
N GLY A 487 -2.03 4.95 33.63
CA GLY A 487 -2.11 6.39 33.40
C GLY A 487 -0.81 7.04 32.85
N VAL A 488 -0.85 8.37 32.68
CA VAL A 488 0.22 9.14 32.01
C VAL A 488 1.62 8.98 32.62
N GLY A 489 1.70 8.79 33.93
CA GLY A 489 2.98 8.86 34.66
C GLY A 489 3.83 7.63 34.36
N ALA A 490 3.18 6.47 34.32
CA ALA A 490 3.81 5.20 33.98
C ALA A 490 3.98 5.02 32.47
N ARG A 491 2.98 5.45 31.67
CA ARG A 491 2.91 5.18 30.24
C ARG A 491 2.59 6.46 29.44
N PRO A 492 3.54 7.41 29.30
CA PRO A 492 3.30 8.68 28.62
C PRO A 492 3.20 8.54 27.09
N LEU A 493 3.96 7.60 26.52
CA LEU A 493 4.04 7.36 25.08
C LEU A 493 4.23 5.86 24.83
N VAL A 494 3.25 5.23 24.19
CA VAL A 494 3.18 3.77 24.03
C VAL A 494 3.00 3.41 22.57
N LEU A 495 3.78 2.45 22.08
CA LEU A 495 3.54 1.84 20.76
C LEU A 495 2.23 1.04 20.81
N ALA A 496 1.34 1.32 19.87
CA ALA A 496 0.13 0.57 19.67
C ALA A 496 -0.12 0.31 18.18
N ASP A 497 -1.07 -0.57 17.92
CA ASP A 497 -1.69 -0.73 16.62
C ASP A 497 -2.96 0.15 16.56
N GLU A 498 -3.20 0.86 15.45
CA GLU A 498 -4.44 1.65 15.30
C GLU A 498 -5.68 0.77 15.49
N ALA A 499 -5.66 -0.47 14.99
CA ALA A 499 -6.80 -1.37 15.15
C ALA A 499 -7.07 -1.70 16.62
N GLU A 500 -6.02 -1.80 17.43
CA GLU A 500 -6.17 -2.03 18.86
C GLU A 500 -6.80 -0.81 19.55
N TYR A 501 -6.29 0.39 19.33
CA TYR A 501 -6.84 1.59 19.96
C TYR A 501 -8.26 1.89 19.47
N VAL A 502 -8.44 1.98 18.15
CA VAL A 502 -9.70 2.35 17.51
C VAL A 502 -10.75 1.28 17.78
N GLY A 503 -10.41 0.00 17.61
CA GLY A 503 -11.35 -1.09 17.85
C GLY A 503 -11.88 -1.12 19.27
N ARG A 504 -10.98 -1.00 20.27
CA ARG A 504 -11.39 -0.97 21.68
C ARG A 504 -12.21 0.27 22.03
N LEU A 505 -11.88 1.43 21.45
CA LEU A 505 -12.68 2.65 21.62
C LEU A 505 -14.09 2.50 21.01
N LEU A 506 -14.20 1.95 19.80
CA LEU A 506 -15.48 1.72 19.11
C LEU A 506 -16.38 0.72 19.86
N ARG A 507 -15.78 -0.18 20.65
CA ARG A 507 -16.47 -1.14 21.52
C ARG A 507 -16.70 -0.61 22.94
N ASN A 508 -16.37 0.67 23.19
CA ASN A 508 -16.51 1.35 24.48
C ASN A 508 -15.73 0.68 25.63
N GLU A 509 -14.60 0.04 25.34
CA GLU A 509 -13.76 -0.59 26.37
C GLU A 509 -12.99 0.43 27.23
N PHE A 510 -12.84 1.67 26.74
CA PHE A 510 -12.27 2.78 27.51
C PHE A 510 -12.81 4.14 27.03
N ALA A 511 -12.69 5.16 27.89
CA ALA A 511 -13.08 6.53 27.55
C ALA A 511 -11.97 7.28 26.80
N PRO A 512 -12.27 8.02 25.71
CA PRO A 512 -11.27 8.75 24.94
C PRO A 512 -10.72 9.98 25.69
N THR A 513 -11.34 10.39 26.79
CA THR A 513 -11.02 11.62 27.52
C THR A 513 -9.54 11.69 27.90
N GLY A 514 -8.87 12.76 27.45
CA GLY A 514 -7.46 13.03 27.74
C GLY A 514 -6.47 12.14 27.01
N ARG A 515 -6.91 11.28 26.08
CA ARG A 515 -6.10 10.35 25.30
C ARG A 515 -6.06 10.78 23.84
N VAL A 516 -4.95 10.49 23.16
CA VAL A 516 -4.75 10.80 21.74
C VAL A 516 -3.97 9.70 21.05
N LEU A 517 -4.18 9.57 19.74
CA LEU A 517 -3.32 8.81 18.83
C LEU A 517 -2.40 9.76 18.08
N LEU A 518 -1.11 9.46 18.09
CA LEU A 518 -0.11 10.14 17.29
C LEU A 518 0.31 9.20 16.15
N TYR A 519 0.20 9.68 14.92
CA TYR A 519 0.55 8.93 13.71
C TYR A 519 2.03 9.17 13.35
N PRO A 520 2.89 8.14 13.39
CA PRO A 520 4.29 8.24 13.03
C PRO A 520 4.49 8.78 11.60
N ARG A 521 5.45 9.69 11.43
CA ARG A 521 5.99 10.11 10.13
C ARG A 521 7.52 9.98 10.14
N PRO A 522 8.11 9.12 9.29
CA PRO A 522 7.43 8.12 8.47
C PRO A 522 6.64 7.10 9.31
N GLY A 523 5.63 6.50 8.70
CA GLY A 523 4.78 5.46 9.29
C GLY A 523 5.12 4.05 8.77
N ILE A 524 4.53 3.03 9.37
CA ILE A 524 4.64 1.63 8.89
C ILE A 524 3.31 0.90 9.14
N PHE A 525 2.94 -0.02 8.24
CA PHE A 525 1.72 -0.80 8.37
C PHE A 525 1.95 -2.18 9.00
N ALA A 526 1.05 -2.55 9.91
CA ALA A 526 0.84 -3.90 10.38
C ALA A 526 -0.18 -4.61 9.48
N LYS A 527 0.32 -5.34 8.47
CA LYS A 527 -0.50 -6.13 7.53
C LYS A 527 -0.93 -7.46 8.17
N ARG A 528 -2.22 -7.81 8.11
CA ARG A 528 -2.71 -9.12 8.56
C ARG A 528 -2.68 -10.09 7.41
N VAL A 529 -1.95 -11.18 7.53
CA VAL A 529 -1.72 -12.14 6.45
C VAL A 529 -2.30 -13.50 6.82
N TRP A 530 -3.18 -14.00 5.97
CA TRP A 530 -3.75 -15.34 6.00
C TRP A 530 -3.00 -16.25 5.03
N LEU A 531 -2.29 -17.24 5.56
CA LEU A 531 -1.64 -18.30 4.80
C LEU A 531 -2.54 -19.54 4.81
N ALA A 532 -2.94 -20.00 3.63
CA ALA A 532 -3.80 -21.17 3.47
C ALA A 532 -2.99 -22.41 3.10
N PHE A 533 -3.21 -23.50 3.83
CA PHE A 533 -2.61 -24.82 3.59
C PHE A 533 -3.62 -25.84 3.06
N SER A 534 -4.93 -25.58 3.20
CA SER A 534 -6.02 -26.39 2.62
C SER A 534 -6.93 -25.58 1.69
N GLU A 535 -7.70 -26.25 0.83
CA GLU A 535 -8.70 -25.59 -0.04
C GLU A 535 -9.77 -24.87 0.79
N GLY A 536 -10.19 -25.47 1.90
CA GLY A 536 -11.12 -24.83 2.84
C GLY A 536 -10.54 -23.55 3.44
N ALA A 537 -9.26 -23.57 3.81
CA ALA A 537 -8.55 -22.37 4.26
C ALA A 537 -8.38 -21.31 3.16
N GLU A 538 -8.18 -21.72 1.90
CA GLU A 538 -8.14 -20.76 0.78
C GLU A 538 -9.48 -20.04 0.63
N ARG A 539 -10.59 -20.80 0.70
CA ARG A 539 -11.94 -20.25 0.69
C ARG A 539 -12.16 -19.30 1.85
N ALA A 540 -11.77 -19.67 3.08
CA ALA A 540 -11.90 -18.82 4.25
C ALA A 540 -11.09 -17.51 4.11
N GLY A 541 -9.83 -17.57 3.67
CA GLY A 541 -9.00 -16.39 3.43
C GLY A 541 -9.57 -15.45 2.36
N ARG A 542 -10.16 -16.01 1.31
CA ARG A 542 -10.89 -15.25 0.28
C ARG A 542 -12.11 -14.55 0.85
N LEU A 543 -12.93 -15.25 1.64
CA LEU A 543 -14.11 -14.68 2.29
C LEU A 543 -13.75 -13.53 3.22
N LEU A 544 -12.70 -13.68 4.04
CA LEU A 544 -12.21 -12.58 4.90
C LEU A 544 -11.85 -11.32 4.11
N ARG A 545 -11.37 -11.46 2.87
CA ARG A 545 -10.99 -10.34 1.99
C ARG A 545 -12.17 -9.76 1.19
N GLU A 546 -13.18 -10.57 0.88
CA GLU A 546 -14.16 -10.25 -0.16
C GLU A 546 -15.59 -10.12 0.36
N ASP A 547 -15.93 -10.77 1.47
CA ASP A 547 -17.27 -10.68 2.05
C ASP A 547 -17.50 -9.29 2.66
N PRO A 548 -18.51 -8.53 2.20
CA PRO A 548 -18.74 -7.16 2.69
C PRO A 548 -19.03 -7.09 4.20
N GLU A 549 -19.71 -8.09 4.76
CA GLU A 549 -20.05 -8.10 6.18
C GLU A 549 -18.83 -8.42 7.05
N LEU A 550 -17.98 -9.37 6.66
CA LEU A 550 -16.70 -9.61 7.35
C LEU A 550 -15.77 -8.40 7.27
N GLN A 551 -15.71 -7.71 6.13
CA GLN A 551 -14.94 -6.47 5.97
C GLN A 551 -15.49 -5.35 6.85
N ARG A 552 -16.82 -5.17 6.90
CA ARG A 552 -17.50 -4.19 7.76
C ARG A 552 -17.29 -4.48 9.25
N LEU A 553 -17.42 -5.75 9.66
CA LEU A 553 -17.16 -6.21 11.02
C LEU A 553 -15.70 -5.96 11.40
N ALA A 554 -14.74 -6.23 10.49
CA ALA A 554 -13.33 -5.93 10.73
C ALA A 554 -13.10 -4.43 11.03
N GLY A 555 -13.84 -3.54 10.35
CA GLY A 555 -13.86 -2.12 10.65
C GLY A 555 -14.36 -1.76 12.06
N GLU A 556 -15.25 -2.55 12.68
CA GLU A 556 -15.62 -2.38 14.09
C GLU A 556 -14.51 -2.78 15.05
N PHE A 557 -13.58 -3.62 14.60
CA PHE A 557 -12.36 -3.99 15.31
C PHE A 557 -11.19 -3.05 14.97
N GLY A 558 -11.46 -1.92 14.32
CA GLY A 558 -10.45 -0.90 13.98
C GLY A 558 -9.54 -1.29 12.81
N PHE A 559 -9.78 -2.43 12.17
CA PHE A 559 -9.01 -2.80 10.98
C PHE A 559 -9.42 -1.96 9.78
N ARG A 560 -8.43 -1.59 8.97
CA ARG A 560 -8.65 -1.08 7.62
C ARG A 560 -8.73 -2.24 6.65
N ALA A 561 -9.72 -2.21 5.78
CA ALA A 561 -10.02 -3.29 4.87
C ALA A 561 -10.18 -2.75 3.43
N ALA A 562 -9.69 -3.48 2.44
CA ALA A 562 -9.62 -2.98 1.05
C ALA A 562 -11.00 -2.67 0.45
N ARG A 563 -12.06 -3.33 0.91
CA ARG A 563 -13.43 -3.12 0.46
C ARG A 563 -14.26 -2.24 1.40
N ASP A 564 -13.61 -1.63 2.40
CA ASP A 564 -14.25 -0.78 3.40
C ASP A 564 -13.51 0.55 3.59
N ALA A 565 -13.36 1.29 2.49
CA ALA A 565 -12.69 2.60 2.48
C ALA A 565 -13.40 3.66 3.35
N GLU A 566 -14.67 3.43 3.68
CA GLU A 566 -15.48 4.35 4.48
C GLU A 566 -15.33 4.14 6.00
N ALA A 567 -14.56 3.13 6.44
CA ALA A 567 -14.37 2.86 7.87
C ALA A 567 -13.87 4.10 8.66
N PRO A 568 -12.83 4.84 8.22
CA PRO A 568 -12.38 6.06 8.90
C PRO A 568 -13.48 7.12 9.06
N LYS A 569 -14.32 7.31 8.05
CA LYS A 569 -15.45 8.26 8.11
C LYS A 569 -16.50 7.81 9.12
N ARG A 570 -16.79 6.51 9.19
CA ARG A 570 -17.68 5.96 10.23
C ARG A 570 -17.09 6.07 11.63
N TRP A 571 -15.78 5.92 11.77
CA TRP A 571 -15.10 6.11 13.06
C TRP A 571 -15.13 7.58 13.50
N ARG A 572 -14.96 8.53 12.56
CA ARG A 572 -15.11 9.97 12.82
C ARG A 572 -16.52 10.33 13.28
N ALA A 573 -17.56 9.72 12.70
CA ALA A 573 -18.93 9.89 13.17
C ALA A 573 -19.16 9.39 14.61
N LYS A 574 -18.27 8.51 15.12
CA LYS A 574 -18.22 8.04 16.51
C LYS A 574 -17.19 8.78 17.36
N GLY A 575 -16.68 9.91 16.90
CA GLY A 575 -15.74 10.77 17.64
C GLY A 575 -14.27 10.34 17.55
N VAL A 576 -13.92 9.39 16.68
CA VAL A 576 -12.53 8.93 16.52
C VAL A 576 -11.90 9.63 15.32
N THR A 577 -10.91 10.49 15.59
CA THR A 577 -10.20 11.24 14.54
C THR A 577 -8.97 10.46 14.09
N VAL A 578 -8.97 10.03 12.82
CA VAL A 578 -7.89 9.26 12.19
C VAL A 578 -7.59 9.82 10.79
N PRO A 579 -6.39 9.61 10.23
CA PRO A 579 -6.10 9.94 8.84
C PRO A 579 -6.85 8.99 7.89
N GLU A 580 -7.29 9.52 6.76
CA GLU A 580 -7.89 8.74 5.68
C GLU A 580 -6.82 8.16 4.74
N GLU A 581 -5.72 8.90 4.57
CA GLU A 581 -4.62 8.57 3.67
C GLU A 581 -3.27 8.59 4.40
N PHE A 582 -2.31 7.81 3.89
CA PHE A 582 -0.95 7.72 4.41
C PHE A 582 0.03 7.89 3.26
N LEU A 583 0.82 8.96 3.30
CA LEU A 583 1.74 9.32 2.21
C LEU A 583 3.17 8.83 2.46
N ASP A 584 3.64 8.90 3.70
CA ASP A 584 5.01 8.56 4.09
C ASP A 584 5.02 7.25 4.89
N VAL A 585 5.09 6.12 4.18
CA VAL A 585 5.02 4.77 4.77
C VAL A 585 6.19 3.91 4.31
N VAL A 586 6.89 3.31 5.27
CA VAL A 586 8.04 2.44 5.01
C VAL A 586 7.63 0.98 4.94
N ASN A 587 8.46 0.19 4.26
CA ASN A 587 8.35 -1.27 4.26
C ASN A 587 9.35 -1.87 5.25
N PRO A 588 9.02 -3.00 5.90
CA PRO A 588 9.98 -3.72 6.72
C PRO A 588 11.05 -4.39 5.84
N PRO A 589 12.27 -4.62 6.37
CA PRO A 589 13.27 -5.47 5.73
C PRO A 589 12.77 -6.90 5.47
N PRO A 590 13.48 -7.66 4.63
CA PRO A 590 13.28 -9.11 4.52
C PRO A 590 13.32 -9.81 5.89
N ALA A 591 12.63 -10.95 6.01
CA ALA A 591 12.41 -11.63 7.28
C ALA A 591 13.71 -11.97 8.03
N ASP A 592 14.70 -12.51 7.31
CA ASP A 592 16.01 -12.87 7.84
C ASP A 592 16.79 -11.64 8.34
N LYS A 593 16.71 -10.52 7.62
CA LYS A 593 17.36 -9.26 8.01
C LYS A 593 16.68 -8.65 9.22
N LEU A 594 15.36 -8.67 9.27
CA LEU A 594 14.59 -8.22 10.43
C LEU A 594 14.93 -9.03 11.68
N ASP A 595 15.07 -10.36 11.54
CA ASP A 595 15.47 -11.22 12.65
C ASP A 595 16.89 -10.91 13.15
N GLN A 596 17.84 -10.66 12.25
CA GLN A 596 19.20 -10.22 12.60
C GLN A 596 19.20 -8.87 13.34
N LEU A 597 18.38 -7.91 12.89
CA LEU A 597 18.23 -6.61 13.55
C LEU A 597 17.64 -6.76 14.95
N ILE A 598 16.61 -7.60 15.12
CA ILE A 598 15.97 -7.89 16.41
C ILE A 598 16.99 -8.49 17.39
N GLU A 599 17.68 -9.55 16.98
CA GLU A 599 18.67 -10.22 17.82
C GLU A 599 19.87 -9.31 18.16
N GLY A 600 20.34 -8.54 17.18
CA GLY A 600 21.45 -7.60 17.38
C GLY A 600 21.12 -6.42 18.30
N ALA A 601 19.89 -5.89 18.18
CA ALA A 601 19.44 -4.75 18.98
C ALA A 601 19.12 -5.14 20.43
N LEU A 602 18.56 -6.33 20.66
CA LEU A 602 18.12 -6.79 21.99
C LEU A 602 19.18 -7.63 22.71
N GLY A 603 20.20 -8.11 21.99
CA GLY A 603 21.13 -9.11 22.49
C GLY A 603 20.53 -10.52 22.47
N ARG A 604 21.40 -11.53 22.43
CA ARG A 604 20.98 -12.94 22.48
C ARG A 604 20.21 -13.22 23.78
N PRO A 605 19.15 -14.04 23.75
CA PRO A 605 18.47 -14.48 24.96
C PRO A 605 19.46 -15.16 25.91
N ALA A 606 19.39 -14.83 27.21
CA ALA A 606 20.14 -15.54 28.22
C ALA A 606 19.79 -17.04 28.16
N GLY A 607 20.75 -17.89 27.77
CA GLY A 607 20.56 -19.35 27.65
C GLY A 607 20.77 -19.94 26.26
N ALA A 608 20.97 -19.15 25.21
CA ALA A 608 21.40 -19.66 23.90
C ALA A 608 22.91 -19.99 23.93
N ALA A 609 23.26 -21.18 24.40
CA ALA A 609 24.62 -21.70 24.28
C ALA A 609 25.03 -21.79 22.79
N ASP A 610 26.28 -21.42 22.48
CA ASP A 610 26.85 -21.53 21.13
C ASP A 610 26.80 -23.00 20.68
N ALA A 611 25.84 -23.34 19.83
CA ALA A 611 25.91 -24.55 19.00
C ALA A 611 26.91 -24.29 17.87
N ARG A 612 28.20 -24.27 18.22
CA ARG A 612 29.28 -24.59 17.28
C ARG A 612 29.80 -25.97 17.65
N HIS A 613 29.30 -26.99 16.96
CA HIS A 613 30.07 -28.05 16.30
C HIS A 613 29.15 -28.97 15.50
#